data_AF-A0A7V2RL12-F1
#
_entry.id   AF-A0A7V2RL12-F1
#
_cell.length_a   1.000
_cell.length_b   1.000
_cell.length_c   1.000
_cell.angle_alpha   90.00
_cell.angle_beta   90.00
_cell.angle_gamma   90.00
#
_symmetry.space_group_name_H-M   'P 1'
#
loop_
_entity.id
_entity.type
_entity.pdbx_description
1 polymer ?
#
loop_
_entity_poly.entity_id
_entity_poly.type
_entity_poly.pdbx_seq_one_letter_code
_entity_poly.pdbx_strand_id
1 'polypeptide(L)'
;MTNHAMDVLEDVKTEGYQEGLEVGVEKGFEKGIEKGVEVGQRRKTYFGTYNMLRKGFSSAMIADILDVPVSFVADVKKLLVQVPRTVDLLKEGKGIEKISKKLNAPILFVEAVKLELEKK
;
A
#
# COMPACT_ATOMS: atom_id res chain seq x y z
N MET A 1 -39.37 -24.57 -38.91
CA MET A 1 -38.88 -24.86 -37.54
C MET A 1 -37.80 -23.85 -37.15
N THR A 2 -38.06 -22.54 -37.15
CA THR A 2 -36.93 -21.58 -37.23
C THR A 2 -37.10 -20.23 -36.52
N ASN A 3 -38.12 -20.01 -35.67
CA ASN A 3 -38.13 -18.83 -34.79
C ASN A 3 -37.75 -19.19 -33.34
N HIS A 4 -38.35 -20.24 -32.77
CA HIS A 4 -38.14 -20.56 -31.36
C HIS A 4 -36.69 -20.95 -31.00
N ALA A 5 -35.98 -21.63 -31.90
CA ALA A 5 -34.57 -21.98 -31.69
C ALA A 5 -33.63 -20.76 -31.85
N MET A 6 -34.03 -19.75 -32.62
CA MET A 6 -33.26 -18.52 -32.82
C MET A 6 -33.41 -17.61 -31.60
N ASP A 7 -34.64 -17.46 -31.09
CA ASP A 7 -34.94 -16.68 -29.88
C ASP A 7 -34.19 -17.25 -28.66
N VAL A 8 -34.23 -18.58 -28.45
CA VAL A 8 -33.51 -19.23 -27.33
C VAL A 8 -32.00 -19.05 -27.42
N LEU A 9 -31.42 -19.02 -28.62
CA LEU A 9 -29.97 -18.78 -28.79
C LEU A 9 -29.59 -17.33 -28.50
N GLU A 10 -30.47 -16.39 -28.82
CA GLU A 10 -30.27 -14.97 -28.55
C GLU A 10 -30.40 -14.64 -27.05
N ASP A 11 -31.36 -15.29 -26.38
CA ASP A 11 -31.54 -15.21 -24.93
C ASP A 11 -30.33 -15.77 -24.18
N VAL A 12 -29.89 -17.00 -24.50
CA VAL A 12 -28.73 -17.65 -23.84
C VAL A 12 -27.43 -16.85 -24.04
N LYS A 13 -27.25 -16.24 -25.22
CA LYS A 13 -26.08 -15.40 -25.50
C LYS A 13 -26.13 -14.09 -24.70
N THR A 14 -27.31 -13.53 -24.51
CA THR A 14 -27.51 -12.29 -23.74
C THR A 14 -27.32 -12.54 -22.25
N GLU A 15 -27.91 -13.62 -21.72
CA GLU A 15 -27.74 -14.07 -20.34
C GLU A 15 -26.26 -14.38 -20.06
N GLY A 16 -25.60 -15.19 -20.90
CA GLY A 16 -24.18 -15.50 -20.72
C GLY A 16 -23.25 -14.29 -20.80
N TYR A 17 -23.60 -13.26 -21.57
CA TYR A 17 -22.85 -12.01 -21.60
C TYR A 17 -23.08 -11.16 -20.34
N GLN A 18 -24.32 -11.09 -19.85
CA GLN A 18 -24.66 -10.41 -18.61
C GLN A 18 -23.99 -11.06 -17.41
N GLU A 19 -24.10 -12.39 -17.27
CA GLU A 19 -23.44 -13.16 -16.21
C GLU A 19 -21.92 -12.99 -16.28
N GLY A 20 -21.33 -13.07 -17.48
CA GLY A 20 -19.89 -12.86 -17.67
C GLY A 20 -19.42 -11.46 -17.26
N LEU A 21 -20.22 -10.43 -17.53
CA LEU A 21 -19.94 -9.06 -17.13
C LEU A 21 -20.07 -8.86 -15.62
N GLU A 22 -21.15 -9.36 -15.01
CA GLU A 22 -21.38 -9.28 -13.56
C GLU A 22 -20.25 -9.96 -12.79
N VAL A 23 -19.93 -11.22 -13.14
CA VAL A 23 -18.84 -11.98 -12.51
C VAL A 23 -17.48 -11.31 -12.74
N GLY A 24 -17.26 -10.72 -13.91
CA GLY A 24 -16.03 -10.01 -14.24
C GLY A 24 -15.83 -8.73 -13.40
N VAL A 25 -16.89 -7.93 -13.26
CA VAL A 25 -16.89 -6.69 -12.48
C VAL A 25 -16.75 -6.99 -10.99
N GLU A 26 -17.51 -7.95 -10.46
CA GLU A 26 -17.47 -8.36 -9.05
C GLU A 26 -16.06 -8.81 -8.65
N LYS A 27 -15.48 -9.76 -9.40
CA LYS A 27 -14.11 -10.25 -9.15
C LYS A 27 -13.04 -9.17 -9.34
N GLY A 28 -13.24 -8.26 -10.29
CA GLY A 28 -12.32 -7.15 -10.54
C GLY A 28 -12.31 -6.14 -9.39
N PHE A 29 -13.51 -5.79 -8.90
CA PHE A 29 -13.71 -4.86 -7.81
C PHE A 29 -13.22 -5.43 -6.47
N GLU A 30 -13.54 -6.68 -6.17
CA GLU A 30 -13.10 -7.38 -4.95
C GLU A 30 -11.57 -7.43 -4.87
N LYS A 31 -10.89 -7.90 -5.93
CA LYS A 31 -9.41 -7.91 -6.00
C LYS A 31 -8.81 -6.51 -5.94
N GLY A 32 -9.49 -5.50 -6.48
CA GLY A 32 -9.07 -4.11 -6.43
C GLY A 32 -9.11 -3.56 -5.00
N ILE A 33 -10.21 -3.80 -4.29
CA ILE A 33 -10.38 -3.42 -2.89
C ILE A 33 -9.37 -4.14 -2.01
N GLU A 34 -9.22 -5.46 -2.14
CA GLU A 34 -8.31 -6.26 -1.31
C GLU A 34 -6.87 -5.73 -1.40
N LYS A 35 -6.35 -5.53 -2.61
CA LYS A 35 -5.01 -4.95 -2.82
C LYS A 35 -4.90 -3.52 -2.26
N GLY A 36 -5.93 -2.71 -2.43
CA GLY A 36 -5.98 -1.34 -1.90
C GLY A 36 -5.93 -1.31 -0.37
N VAL A 37 -6.72 -2.16 0.28
CA VAL A 37 -6.77 -2.30 1.74
C VAL A 37 -5.44 -2.81 2.27
N GLU A 38 -4.84 -3.83 1.65
CA GLU A 38 -3.56 -4.41 2.08
C GLU A 38 -2.41 -3.38 1.99
N VAL A 39 -2.33 -2.63 0.88
CA VAL A 39 -1.34 -1.55 0.72
C VAL A 39 -1.58 -0.42 1.73
N GLY A 40 -2.85 -0.04 1.93
CA GLY A 40 -3.23 0.97 2.92
C GLY A 40 -2.84 0.59 4.35
N GLN A 41 -3.09 -0.67 4.73
CA GLN A 41 -2.75 -1.19 6.06
C GLN A 41 -1.24 -1.21 6.28
N ARG A 42 -0.47 -1.75 5.33
CA ARG A 42 1.00 -1.76 5.41
C ARG A 42 1.57 -0.35 5.58
N ARG A 43 1.03 0.62 4.84
CA ARG A 43 1.47 2.02 4.91
C ARG A 43 1.15 2.65 6.26
N LYS A 44 -0.05 2.43 6.80
CA LYS A 44 -0.45 2.91 8.15
C LYS A 44 0.47 2.33 9.23
N THR A 45 0.69 1.02 9.22
CA THR A 45 1.56 0.32 10.18
C THR A 45 3.00 0.86 10.12
N TYR A 46 3.55 1.03 8.91
CA TYR A 46 4.90 1.57 8.74
C TYR A 46 5.04 2.99 9.27
N PHE A 47 4.09 3.88 8.91
CA PHE A 47 4.13 5.28 9.35
C PHE A 47 3.88 5.42 10.84
N GLY A 48 2.97 4.63 11.41
CA GLY A 48 2.76 4.53 12.85
C GLY A 48 4.04 4.16 13.59
N THR A 49 4.71 3.09 13.13
CA THR A 49 5.99 2.62 13.69
C THR A 49 7.07 3.71 13.65
N TYR A 50 7.26 4.33 12.48
CA TYR A 50 8.23 5.41 12.30
C TYR A 50 7.96 6.61 13.23
N ASN A 51 6.70 7.05 13.32
CA ASN A 51 6.30 8.19 14.15
C ASN A 51 6.49 7.90 15.65
N MET A 52 6.11 6.70 16.09
CA MET A 52 6.28 6.27 17.48
C MET A 52 7.75 6.16 17.87
N LEU A 53 8.60 5.54 17.03
CA LEU A 53 10.04 5.47 17.30
C LEU A 53 10.66 6.85 17.45
N ARG A 54 10.30 7.80 16.58
CA ARG A 54 10.79 9.19 16.66
C ARG A 54 10.31 9.95 17.89
N LYS A 55 9.15 9.56 18.45
CA LYS A 55 8.60 10.12 19.69
C LYS A 55 9.16 9.44 20.96
N GLY A 56 10.07 8.47 20.81
CA GLY A 56 10.78 7.83 21.93
C GLY A 56 10.07 6.60 22.50
N PHE A 57 9.03 6.08 21.85
CA PHE A 57 8.40 4.84 22.27
C PHE A 57 9.36 3.65 22.09
N SER A 58 9.29 2.66 23.00
CA SER A 58 10.15 1.49 22.97
C SER A 58 9.74 0.52 21.87
N SER A 59 10.69 -0.25 21.32
CA SER A 59 10.39 -1.22 20.27
C SER A 59 9.38 -2.28 20.70
N ALA A 60 9.41 -2.70 21.97
CA ALA A 60 8.46 -3.67 22.52
C ALA A 60 7.04 -3.09 22.61
N MET A 61 6.89 -1.85 23.10
CA MET A 61 5.58 -1.19 23.19
C MET A 61 4.97 -0.94 21.81
N ILE A 62 5.78 -0.54 20.83
CA ILE A 62 5.30 -0.32 19.46
C ILE A 62 4.84 -1.63 18.82
N ALA A 63 5.61 -2.70 19.00
CA ALA A 63 5.28 -4.03 18.49
C ALA A 63 3.93 -4.52 19.04
N ASP A 64 3.71 -4.33 20.34
CA ASP A 64 2.46 -4.65 21.03
C ASP A 64 1.27 -3.80 20.52
N ILE A 65 1.42 -2.46 20.48
CA ILE A 65 0.33 -1.56 20.05
C ILE A 65 -0.10 -1.80 18.60
N LEU A 66 0.87 -2.03 17.71
CA LEU A 66 0.61 -2.14 16.28
C LEU A 66 0.40 -3.59 15.82
N ASP A 67 0.45 -4.55 16.74
CA ASP A 67 0.40 -5.99 16.46
C ASP A 67 1.36 -6.38 15.34
N VAL A 68 2.64 -6.07 15.54
CA VAL A 68 3.72 -6.37 14.59
C VAL A 68 4.92 -7.03 15.26
N PRO A 69 5.73 -7.80 14.52
CA PRO A 69 6.97 -8.34 15.06
C PRO A 69 7.93 -7.24 15.53
N VAL A 70 8.59 -7.47 16.68
CA VAL A 70 9.64 -6.58 17.20
C VAL A 70 10.79 -6.40 16.19
N SER A 71 11.07 -7.43 15.38
CA SER A 71 12.08 -7.37 14.30
C SER A 71 11.74 -6.31 13.26
N PHE A 72 10.47 -6.20 12.86
CA PHE A 72 10.01 -5.15 11.94
C PHE A 72 10.27 -3.76 12.52
N VAL A 73 9.93 -3.55 13.80
CA VAL A 73 10.19 -2.28 14.49
C VAL A 73 11.70 -1.98 14.56
N ALA A 74 12.53 -3.01 14.80
CA ALA A 74 13.98 -2.87 14.80
C ALA A 74 14.53 -2.48 13.43
N ASP A 75 14.00 -3.03 12.34
CA ASP A 75 14.42 -2.69 10.99
C ASP A 75 14.03 -1.26 10.61
N VAL A 76 12.83 -0.81 10.97
CA VAL A 76 12.44 0.60 10.81
C VAL A 76 13.34 1.52 11.65
N LYS A 77 13.70 1.11 12.87
CA LYS A 77 14.59 1.86 13.77
C LYS A 77 15.98 2.05 13.15
N LYS A 78 16.54 1.03 12.51
CA LYS A 78 17.85 1.12 11.82
C LYS A 78 17.83 2.20 10.74
N LEU A 79 16.71 2.37 10.04
CA LEU A 79 16.58 3.36 8.97
C LEU A 79 16.54 4.80 9.49
N LEU A 80 16.25 5.03 10.77
CA LEU A 80 16.20 6.39 11.34
C LEU A 80 17.53 7.14 11.23
N VAL A 81 18.66 6.42 11.18
CA VAL A 81 19.99 7.02 10.96
C VAL A 81 20.09 7.72 9.60
N GLN A 82 19.26 7.32 8.62
CA GLN A 82 19.25 7.87 7.27
C GLN A 82 18.34 9.09 7.14
N VAL A 83 17.57 9.46 8.18
CA VAL A 83 16.62 10.58 8.13
C VAL A 83 17.29 11.89 7.71
N PRO A 84 18.42 12.33 8.30
CA PRO A 84 19.05 13.60 7.90
C PRO A 84 19.37 13.63 6.40
N ARG A 85 20.02 12.56 5.91
CA ARG A 85 20.39 12.49 4.49
C ARG A 85 19.17 12.42 3.56
N THR A 86 18.10 11.75 4.00
CA THR A 86 16.83 11.67 3.26
C THR A 86 16.19 13.05 3.15
N VAL A 87 16.19 13.82 4.25
CA VAL A 87 15.69 15.20 4.28
C VAL A 87 16.47 16.10 3.32
N ASP A 88 17.80 16.02 3.31
CA ASP A 88 18.63 16.80 2.40
C ASP A 88 18.27 16.52 0.93
N LEU A 89 18.16 15.24 0.56
CA LEU A 89 17.83 14.84 -0.80
C LEU A 89 16.41 15.27 -1.21
N LEU A 90 15.45 15.24 -0.29
CA LEU A 90 14.09 15.74 -0.54
C LEU A 90 14.09 17.26 -0.75
N LYS A 91 14.85 18.02 0.05
CA LYS A 91 15.01 19.48 -0.11
C LYS A 91 15.74 19.84 -1.41
N GLU A 92 16.66 18.99 -1.88
CA GLU A 92 17.28 19.09 -3.21
C GLU A 92 16.29 18.78 -4.36
N GLY A 93 15.01 18.49 -4.07
CA GLY A 93 13.97 18.23 -5.08
C GLY A 93 14.03 16.83 -5.70
N LYS A 94 14.76 15.87 -5.10
CA LYS A 94 14.88 14.52 -5.66
C LYS A 94 13.61 13.72 -5.43
N GLY A 95 13.20 12.97 -6.47
CA GLY A 95 12.05 12.06 -6.42
C GLY A 95 12.26 10.88 -5.46
N ILE A 96 11.17 10.40 -4.89
CA ILE A 96 11.12 9.34 -3.86
C ILE A 96 11.85 8.07 -4.31
N GLU A 97 11.57 7.59 -5.53
CA GLU A 97 12.21 6.38 -6.07
C GLU A 97 13.73 6.53 -6.23
N LYS A 98 14.19 7.72 -6.67
CA LYS A 98 15.61 8.01 -6.85
C LYS A 98 16.33 8.01 -5.50
N ILE A 99 15.68 8.55 -4.46
CA ILE A 99 16.21 8.55 -3.09
C ILE A 99 16.24 7.12 -2.54
N SER A 100 15.15 6.36 -2.68
CA SER A 100 15.05 4.97 -2.23
C SER A 100 16.17 4.11 -2.82
N LYS A 101 16.36 4.17 -4.14
CA LYS A 101 17.47 3.47 -4.82
C LYS A 101 18.84 3.93 -4.33
N LYS A 102 19.05 5.25 -4.18
CA LYS A 102 20.33 5.82 -3.75
C LYS A 102 20.72 5.42 -2.33
N LEU A 103 19.76 5.35 -1.41
CA LEU A 103 20.01 5.05 0.01
C LEU A 103 19.85 3.57 0.34
N ASN A 104 19.48 2.75 -0.65
CA ASN A 104 19.06 1.36 -0.44
C ASN A 104 18.03 1.25 0.69
N ALA A 105 17.00 2.11 0.63
CA ALA A 105 15.99 2.25 1.66
C ALA A 105 14.59 1.98 1.08
N PRO A 106 13.64 1.43 1.87
CA PRO A 106 12.27 1.22 1.42
C PRO A 106 11.61 2.53 0.94
N ILE A 107 10.78 2.45 -0.11
CA ILE A 107 10.00 3.61 -0.59
C ILE A 107 9.16 4.23 0.54
N LEU A 108 8.52 3.37 1.35
CA LEU A 108 7.72 3.79 2.50
C LEU A 108 8.53 4.60 3.53
N PHE A 109 9.83 4.33 3.69
CA PHE A 109 10.68 5.14 4.56
C PHE A 109 10.82 6.57 4.03
N VAL A 110 11.13 6.70 2.74
CA VAL A 110 11.31 8.01 2.10
C VAL A 110 10.00 8.79 2.10
N GLU A 111 8.87 8.12 1.84
CA GLU A 111 7.53 8.70 1.95
C GLU A 111 7.22 9.21 3.36
N ALA A 112 7.51 8.40 4.40
CA ALA A 112 7.29 8.79 5.79
C ALA A 112 8.10 10.04 6.16
N VAL A 113 9.36 10.12 5.72
CA VAL A 113 10.21 11.30 5.93
C VAL A 113 9.64 12.52 5.20
N LYS A 114 9.18 12.35 3.95
CA LYS A 114 8.57 13.44 3.16
C LYS A 114 7.31 13.99 3.83
N LEU A 115 6.37 13.12 4.23
CA LEU A 115 5.13 13.53 4.90
C LEU A 115 5.42 14.28 6.21
N GLU A 116 6.46 13.88 6.94
CA GLU A 116 6.87 14.57 8.16
C GLU A 116 7.48 15.95 7.88
N LEU A 117 8.19 16.12 6.77
CA LEU A 117 8.70 17.44 6.35
C LEU A 117 7.57 18.38 5.96
N GLU A 118 6.52 17.88 5.33
CA GLU A 118 5.36 18.68 4.90
C GLU A 118 4.44 19.09 6.05
N LYS A 119 4.54 18.45 7.22
CA LYS A 119 3.80 18.80 8.45
C LYS A 119 4.42 19.94 9.25
N LYS A 120 5.63 20.38 8.89
CA LYS A 120 6.41 21.41 9.58
C LYS A 120 6.46 22.68 8.76
#